data_AF-A0A8I0TSE3-F1
#
_entry.id   AF-A0A8I0TSE3-F1
#
_cell.length_a   1.000
_cell.length_b   1.000
_cell.length_c   1.000
_cell.angle_alpha   90.00
_cell.angle_beta   90.00
_cell.angle_gamma   90.00
#
_symmetry.space_group_name_H-M   'P 1'
#
loop_
_entity.id
_entity.type
_entity.pdbx_description
1 polymer ?
#
loop_
_entity_poly.entity_id
_entity_poly.type
_entity_poly.pdbx_seq_one_letter_code
_entity_poly.pdbx_strand_id
1 'polypeptide(L)'
;MTEIVERAVLRDTATAVVHESYSFACMRCGHGWEQSYEIEHHNDAQGRDFVMYVADGKVVPSPLSRPACQNCDGHVVRIMRAGQVSSVRDAEHRRHVPKPRPAAVDAAASDAAEPGEHHHWHFSDLLHPFHRKAS
;
A
#
# COMPACT_ATOMS: atom_id res chain seq x y z
N MET A 1 -30.30 -12.16 -13.20
CA MET A 1 -30.85 -12.26 -11.82
C MET A 1 -30.37 -13.53 -11.11
N THR A 2 -30.15 -14.63 -11.85
CA THR A 2 -29.60 -15.91 -11.36
C THR A 2 -28.18 -15.80 -10.79
N GLU A 3 -27.27 -15.06 -11.45
CA GLU A 3 -25.86 -14.97 -11.00
C GLU A 3 -25.66 -14.28 -9.64
N ILE A 4 -26.57 -13.37 -9.24
CA ILE A 4 -26.50 -12.68 -7.94
C ILE A 4 -26.96 -13.62 -6.82
N VAL A 5 -28.05 -14.38 -7.08
CA VAL A 5 -28.56 -15.38 -6.13
C VAL A 5 -27.56 -16.51 -5.97
N GLU A 6 -26.98 -17.00 -7.06
CA GLU A 6 -25.97 -18.06 -7.03
C GLU A 6 -24.72 -17.66 -6.26
N ARG A 7 -24.25 -16.41 -6.43
CA ARG A 7 -23.15 -15.85 -5.61
C ARG A 7 -23.53 -15.70 -4.14
N ALA A 8 -24.75 -15.28 -3.83
CA ALA A 8 -25.20 -15.15 -2.44
C ALA A 8 -25.30 -16.51 -1.73
N VAL A 9 -25.81 -17.54 -2.42
CA VAL A 9 -25.86 -18.91 -1.89
C VAL A 9 -24.46 -19.48 -1.66
N LEU A 10 -23.51 -19.21 -2.55
CA LEU A 10 -22.12 -19.64 -2.35
C LEU A 10 -21.47 -19.01 -1.12
N ARG A 11 -21.77 -17.73 -0.82
CA ARG A 11 -21.23 -17.05 0.36
C ARG A 11 -21.79 -17.60 1.69
N ASP A 12 -23.04 -18.08 1.70
CA ASP A 12 -23.69 -18.66 2.89
C ASP A 12 -23.11 -20.03 3.29
N THR A 13 -22.37 -20.69 2.39
CA THR A 13 -21.70 -21.98 2.66
C THR A 13 -20.27 -21.82 3.17
N ALA A 14 -19.85 -20.61 3.52
CA ALA A 14 -18.51 -20.38 4.07
C ALA A 14 -18.33 -21.15 5.39
N THR A 15 -17.33 -22.03 5.42
CA THR A 15 -16.96 -22.78 6.62
C THR A 15 -16.15 -21.92 7.60
N ALA A 16 -15.43 -20.92 7.07
CA ALA A 16 -14.73 -19.91 7.86
C ALA A 16 -14.51 -18.63 7.03
N VAL A 17 -14.51 -17.46 7.69
CA VAL A 17 -14.23 -16.17 7.05
C VAL A 17 -13.06 -15.48 7.76
N VAL A 18 -12.02 -15.11 7.01
CA VAL A 18 -10.86 -14.38 7.51
C VAL A 18 -10.85 -12.98 6.91
N HIS A 19 -10.64 -11.95 7.73
CA HIS A 19 -10.50 -10.58 7.25
C HIS A 19 -9.03 -10.24 7.14
N GLU A 20 -8.57 -9.89 5.93
CA GLU A 20 -7.17 -9.56 5.68
C GLU A 20 -7.07 -8.30 4.83
N SER A 21 -6.05 -7.50 5.09
CA SER A 21 -5.83 -6.25 4.35
C SER A 21 -4.45 -6.25 3.74
N TYR A 22 -4.38 -5.80 2.49
CA TYR A 22 -3.13 -5.77 1.74
C TYR A 22 -2.87 -4.36 1.20
N SER A 23 -1.58 -4.02 1.13
CA SER A 23 -1.11 -2.84 0.41
C SER A 23 -0.53 -3.27 -0.93
N PHE A 24 -0.80 -2.51 -1.98
CA PHE A 24 -0.33 -2.79 -3.33
C PHE A 24 0.44 -1.60 -3.88
N ALA A 25 1.44 -1.87 -4.70
CA ALA A 25 2.16 -0.86 -5.46
C ALA A 25 2.38 -1.32 -6.91
N CYS A 26 1.90 -0.52 -7.87
CA CYS A 26 2.14 -0.77 -9.28
C CYS A 26 3.58 -0.40 -9.65
N MET A 27 4.34 -1.36 -10.15
CA MET A 27 5.73 -1.12 -10.58
C MET A 27 5.81 -0.45 -11.95
N ARG A 28 4.67 -0.27 -12.66
CA ARG A 28 4.59 0.40 -13.96
C ARG A 28 4.30 1.90 -13.82
N CYS A 29 3.29 2.29 -13.02
CA CYS A 29 2.89 3.69 -12.87
C CYS A 29 3.11 4.28 -11.47
N GLY A 30 3.61 3.49 -10.51
CA GLY A 30 3.86 3.93 -9.13
C GLY A 30 2.62 4.05 -8.25
N HIS A 31 1.41 3.85 -8.78
CA HIS A 31 0.18 3.96 -7.99
C HIS A 31 0.14 2.93 -6.86
N GLY A 32 -0.09 3.41 -5.63
CA GLY A 32 -0.25 2.60 -4.44
C GLY A 32 -1.66 2.71 -3.86
N TRP A 33 -2.23 1.56 -3.49
CA TRP A 33 -3.54 1.46 -2.86
C TRP A 33 -3.57 0.37 -1.78
N GLU A 34 -4.52 0.48 -0.86
CA GLU A 34 -4.80 -0.52 0.17
C GLU A 34 -6.21 -1.05 -0.04
N GLN A 35 -6.41 -2.35 0.20
CA GLN A 35 -7.72 -2.99 0.08
C GLN A 35 -7.87 -4.05 1.16
N SER A 36 -9.05 -4.06 1.79
CA SER A 36 -9.49 -5.10 2.72
C SER A 36 -10.32 -6.15 1.98
N TYR A 37 -10.12 -7.41 2.37
CA TYR A 37 -10.79 -8.57 1.80
C TYR A 37 -11.38 -9.45 2.90
N GLU A 38 -12.54 -10.02 2.62
CA GLU A 38 -13.05 -11.20 3.31
C GLU A 38 -12.60 -12.42 2.49
N ILE A 39 -11.84 -13.31 3.13
CA ILE A 39 -11.32 -14.56 2.58
C ILE A 39 -12.20 -15.66 3.13
N GLU A 40 -13.17 -16.08 2.32
CA GLU A 40 -14.14 -17.11 2.66
C GLU A 40 -13.57 -18.48 2.27
N HIS A 41 -13.48 -19.39 3.24
CA HIS A 41 -13.13 -20.79 3.03
C HIS A 41 -14.41 -21.58 2.82
N HIS A 42 -14.42 -22.44 1.82
CA HIS A 42 -15.55 -23.28 1.47
C HIS A 42 -15.10 -24.71 1.24
N ASN A 43 -16.07 -25.61 1.27
CA ASN A 43 -15.90 -26.99 0.87
C ASN A 43 -16.93 -27.31 -0.23
N ASP A 44 -16.48 -27.96 -1.31
CA ASP A 44 -17.39 -28.35 -2.39
C ASP A 44 -18.16 -29.63 -2.07
N ALA A 45 -19.10 -30.02 -2.95
CA ALA A 45 -19.92 -31.22 -2.75
C ALA A 45 -19.10 -32.53 -2.70
N GLN A 46 -17.83 -32.49 -3.09
CA GLN A 46 -16.90 -33.62 -3.09
C GLN A 46 -15.94 -33.58 -1.91
N GLY A 47 -16.07 -32.64 -0.98
CA GLY A 47 -15.17 -32.54 0.17
C GLY A 47 -13.92 -31.71 -0.08
N ARG A 48 -13.77 -31.02 -1.22
CA ARG A 48 -12.55 -30.29 -1.56
C ARG A 48 -12.63 -28.84 -1.10
N ASP A 49 -11.56 -28.38 -0.47
CA ASP A 49 -11.47 -27.01 0.01
C ASP A 49 -11.15 -26.03 -1.13
N PHE A 50 -11.84 -24.89 -1.12
CA PHE A 50 -11.54 -23.75 -1.99
C PHE A 50 -11.75 -22.43 -1.27
N VAL A 51 -11.18 -21.37 -1.82
CA VAL A 51 -11.19 -20.03 -1.22
C VAL A 51 -11.83 -19.03 -2.16
N MET A 52 -12.75 -18.23 -1.63
CA MET A 52 -13.34 -17.08 -2.31
C MET A 52 -12.80 -15.79 -1.70
N TYR A 53 -12.47 -14.83 -2.55
CA TYR A 53 -12.05 -13.50 -2.13
C TYR A 53 -13.19 -12.53 -2.38
N VAL A 54 -13.52 -11.74 -1.36
CA VAL A 54 -14.57 -10.73 -1.44
C VAL A 54 -13.98 -9.38 -1.07
N ALA A 55 -14.22 -8.37 -1.90
CA ALA A 55 -13.89 -6.98 -1.61
C ALA A 55 -15.16 -6.14 -1.79
N ASP A 56 -15.45 -5.25 -0.84
CA ASP A 56 -16.64 -4.38 -0.85
C ASP A 56 -17.95 -5.16 -1.10
N GLY A 57 -18.07 -6.34 -0.47
CA GLY A 57 -19.21 -7.25 -0.61
C GLY A 57 -19.32 -7.96 -1.97
N LYS A 58 -18.35 -7.79 -2.88
CA LYS A 58 -18.32 -8.41 -4.21
C LYS A 58 -17.25 -9.47 -4.31
N VAL A 59 -17.60 -10.62 -4.87
CA VAL A 59 -16.63 -11.68 -5.19
C VAL A 59 -15.67 -11.18 -6.27
N VAL A 60 -14.37 -11.25 -5.99
CA VAL A 60 -13.28 -10.79 -6.87
C VAL A 60 -12.29 -11.92 -7.14
N PRO A 61 -11.48 -11.83 -8.21
CA PRO A 61 -10.35 -12.74 -8.40
C PRO A 61 -9.38 -12.68 -7.22
N SER A 62 -8.60 -13.75 -7.02
CA SER A 62 -7.55 -13.74 -5.99
C SER A 62 -6.59 -12.57 -6.21
N PRO A 63 -6.44 -11.65 -5.24
CA PRO A 63 -5.53 -10.53 -5.35
C PRO A 63 -4.06 -10.99 -5.34
N LEU A 64 -3.80 -12.24 -4.96
CA LEU A 64 -2.46 -12.82 -4.86
C LEU A 64 -2.00 -13.47 -6.17
N SER A 65 -2.92 -13.93 -7.02
CA SER A 65 -2.57 -14.67 -8.24
C SER A 65 -2.31 -13.75 -9.45
N ARG A 66 -3.17 -12.74 -9.65
CA ARG A 66 -3.05 -11.77 -10.76
C ARG A 66 -3.57 -10.40 -10.33
N PRO A 67 -2.85 -9.67 -9.48
CA PRO A 67 -3.18 -8.28 -9.20
C PRO A 67 -3.15 -7.44 -10.49
N ALA A 68 -4.11 -6.53 -10.63
CA ALA A 68 -4.15 -5.54 -11.72
C ALA A 68 -4.19 -4.14 -11.10
N CYS A 69 -3.37 -3.24 -11.63
CA CYS A 69 -3.37 -1.86 -11.19
C CYS A 69 -4.66 -1.15 -11.60
N GLN A 70 -5.41 -0.63 -10.63
CA GLN A 70 -6.68 0.09 -10.85
C GLN A 70 -6.52 1.41 -11.62
N ASN A 71 -5.29 1.88 -11.83
CA ASN A 71 -5.00 3.14 -12.53
C ASN A 71 -4.48 2.94 -13.98
N CYS A 72 -3.81 1.82 -14.29
CA CYS A 72 -3.18 1.64 -15.60
C CYS A 72 -3.26 0.22 -16.17
N ASP A 73 -4.02 -0.66 -15.51
CA ASP A 73 -4.21 -2.08 -15.85
C ASP A 73 -2.93 -2.92 -15.94
N GLY A 74 -1.80 -2.39 -15.45
CA GLY A 74 -0.54 -3.12 -15.38
C GLY A 74 -0.61 -4.28 -14.36
N HIS A 75 -0.01 -5.42 -14.71
CA HIS A 75 0.00 -6.63 -13.87
C HIS A 75 1.28 -6.82 -13.04
N VAL A 76 2.31 -5.98 -13.24
CA VAL A 76 3.50 -5.99 -12.38
C VAL A 76 3.20 -5.17 -11.12
N VAL A 77 2.62 -5.84 -10.13
CA VAL A 77 2.19 -5.23 -8.87
C VAL A 77 2.89 -5.92 -7.72
N ARG A 78 3.50 -5.13 -6.83
CA ARG A 78 4.05 -5.62 -5.56
C ARG A 78 2.94 -5.64 -4.51
N ILE A 79 2.82 -6.74 -3.78
CA ILE A 79 1.90 -6.91 -2.65
C ILE A 79 2.72 -6.83 -1.36
N MET A 80 2.19 -6.10 -0.37
CA MET A 80 2.83 -5.82 0.92
C MET A 80 1.79 -5.95 2.04
N ARG A 81 2.25 -5.94 3.29
CA ARG A 81 1.36 -5.88 4.46
C ARG A 81 0.49 -4.62 4.42
N ALA A 82 -0.68 -4.67 5.06
CA ALA A 82 -1.51 -3.48 5.29
C ALA A 82 -0.71 -2.33 5.93
N GLY A 83 -1.15 -1.10 5.68
CA GLY A 83 -0.59 0.10 6.32
C GLY A 83 0.62 0.70 5.60
N GLN A 84 1.11 0.09 4.52
CA GLN A 84 2.31 0.59 3.83
C GLN A 84 2.02 1.81 2.96
N VAL A 85 0.87 1.87 2.30
CA VAL A 85 0.48 3.00 1.45
C VAL A 85 0.07 4.18 2.33
N SER A 86 -0.70 3.93 3.38
CA SER A 86 -1.05 4.96 4.36
C SER A 86 0.20 5.55 5.03
N SER A 87 1.15 4.72 5.48
CA SER A 87 2.41 5.19 6.07
C SER A 87 3.21 6.11 5.13
N VAL A 88 3.29 5.77 3.84
CA VAL A 88 3.97 6.61 2.83
C VAL A 88 3.23 7.93 2.63
N ARG A 89 1.90 7.91 2.50
CA ARG A 89 1.08 9.12 2.36
C ARG A 89 1.22 10.03 3.58
N ASP A 90 1.24 9.48 4.79
CA ASP A 90 1.44 10.24 6.03
C ASP A 90 2.86 10.83 6.11
N ALA A 91 3.87 10.10 5.65
CA ALA A 91 5.24 10.61 5.56
C ALA A 91 5.34 11.74 4.54
N GLU A 92 4.69 11.62 3.39
CA GLU A 92 4.62 12.65 2.36
C GLU A 92 3.91 13.90 2.87
N HIS A 93 2.74 13.74 3.50
CA HIS A 93 1.99 14.86 4.06
C HIS A 93 2.82 15.63 5.09
N ARG A 94 3.52 14.92 6.00
CA ARG A 94 4.43 15.53 6.98
C ARG A 94 5.61 16.28 6.36
N ARG A 95 6.07 15.90 5.17
CA ARG A 95 7.12 16.64 4.43
C ARG A 95 6.59 17.93 3.83
N HIS A 96 5.33 17.95 3.41
CA HIS A 96 4.71 19.11 2.78
C HIS A 96 4.15 20.13 3.78
N VAL A 97 3.82 19.71 5.00
CA VAL A 97 3.43 20.65 6.06
C VAL A 97 4.66 21.49 6.47
N PRO A 98 4.61 22.83 6.33
CA PRO A 98 5.70 23.68 6.79
C PRO A 98 5.90 23.48 8.29
N LYS A 99 7.15 23.25 8.73
CA LYS A 99 7.48 23.25 10.16
C LYS A 99 6.97 24.55 10.78
N PRO A 100 6.21 24.51 11.89
CA PRO A 100 5.90 25.72 12.64
C PRO A 100 7.21 26.42 12.97
N ARG A 101 7.39 27.64 12.47
CA ARG A 101 8.50 28.49 12.91
C ARG A 101 8.27 28.71 14.40
N PRO A 102 9.23 28.38 15.30
CA PRO A 102 9.08 28.74 16.70
C PRO A 102 8.78 30.24 16.75
N ALA A 103 7.72 30.60 17.48
CA ALA A 103 7.36 32.00 17.69
C ALA A 103 8.60 32.69 18.23
N ALA A 104 9.10 33.67 17.47
CA ALA A 104 10.22 34.48 17.90
C ALA A 104 9.79 35.19 19.18
N VAL A 105 10.33 34.72 20.31
CA VAL A 105 10.43 35.55 21.50
C VAL A 105 11.48 36.60 21.17
N ASP A 106 11.08 37.87 21.20
CA ASP A 106 11.95 39.00 20.88
C ASP A 106 13.20 38.98 21.79
N ALA A 107 14.34 38.66 21.19
CA ALA A 107 15.65 38.91 21.77
C ALA A 107 16.48 39.60 20.68
N ALA A 108 16.68 40.90 20.87
CA ALA A 108 17.45 41.74 19.98
C ALA A 108 18.93 41.35 19.96
N ALA A 109 19.45 41.29 18.73
CA ALA A 109 20.84 41.49 18.29
C ALA A 109 21.94 40.50 18.74
N SER A 110 22.51 39.78 17.77
CA SER A 110 23.88 40.03 17.28
C SER A 110 24.19 39.23 16.01
N ASP A 111 24.95 39.87 15.12
CA ASP A 111 25.49 39.40 13.84
C ASP A 111 26.15 38.01 13.86
N ALA A 112 25.88 37.21 12.84
CA ALA A 112 26.86 36.50 12.02
C ALA A 112 26.11 35.62 11.00
N ALA A 113 26.11 36.07 9.75
CA ALA A 113 25.74 35.24 8.62
C ALA A 113 26.91 34.31 8.28
N GLU A 114 26.69 32.99 8.32
CA GLU A 114 27.35 31.99 7.48
C GLU A 114 26.32 30.87 7.19
N PRO A 115 26.32 30.31 5.98
CA PRO A 115 25.14 29.76 5.34
C PRO A 115 24.78 28.39 5.88
N GLY A 116 23.50 28.22 6.26
CA GLY A 116 22.94 26.93 6.63
C GLY A 116 23.18 25.92 5.50
N GLU A 117 23.77 24.79 5.85
CA GLU A 117 23.98 23.65 4.97
C GLU A 117 22.66 23.28 4.30
N HIS A 118 22.51 23.70 3.06
CA HIS A 118 21.50 23.17 2.18
C HIS A 118 21.91 21.73 1.89
N HIS A 119 21.33 20.79 2.62
CA HIS A 119 21.40 19.37 2.29
C HIS A 119 20.65 19.17 0.97
N HIS A 120 21.33 19.48 -0.13
CA HIS A 120 20.88 19.19 -1.48
C HIS A 120 20.92 17.67 -1.64
N TRP A 121 19.75 17.05 -1.55
CA TRP A 121 19.58 15.64 -1.90
C TRP A 121 19.94 15.47 -3.37
N HIS A 122 21.16 15.03 -3.63
CA HIS A 122 21.63 14.81 -4.98
C HIS A 122 21.10 13.46 -5.45
N PHE A 123 20.47 13.41 -6.63
CA PHE A 123 19.89 12.19 -7.19
C PHE A 123 20.92 11.05 -7.35
N SER A 124 22.21 11.38 -7.40
CA SER A 124 23.30 10.39 -7.44
C SER A 124 23.50 9.63 -6.12
N ASP A 125 23.01 10.14 -4.99
CA ASP A 125 23.13 9.46 -3.69
C ASP A 125 22.16 8.27 -3.59
N LEU A 126 21.12 8.23 -4.43
CA LEU A 126 20.16 7.12 -4.51
C LEU A 126 20.62 5.98 -5.43
N LEU A 127 21.72 6.15 -6.17
CA LEU A 127 22.21 5.20 -7.17
C LEU A 127 23.39 4.33 -6.71
N HIS A 128 23.76 4.37 -5.42
CA HIS A 128 24.88 3.56 -4.90
C HIS A 128 24.51 2.37 -4.00
N PRO A 129 23.59 1.45 -4.36
CA PRO A 129 23.33 0.29 -3.51
C PRO A 129 24.44 -0.79 -3.52
N PHE A 130 25.53 -0.66 -4.29
CA PHE A 130 26.54 -1.74 -4.35
C PHE A 130 27.98 -1.27 -4.46
N HIS A 131 28.61 -0.95 -3.32
CA HIS A 131 30.06 -1.15 -3.14
C HIS A 131 30.33 -1.94 -1.87
N ARG A 132 30.17 -3.27 -1.95
CA ARG A 132 30.86 -4.18 -1.01
C ARG A 132 32.33 -4.22 -1.44
N LYS A 133 33.22 -3.58 -0.66
CA LYS A 133 34.66 -3.84 -0.76
C LYS A 133 34.92 -5.28 -0.31
N ALA A 134 35.45 -6.09 -1.22
CA ALA A 134 36.22 -7.27 -0.89
C ALA A 134 37.70 -6.86 -0.85
N SER A 135 38.31 -6.93 0.33
CA SER A 135 39.65 -7.47 0.57
C SER A 135 39.94 -7.49 2.05
#